data_AF-A0A4V3ETT7-F1
#
_entry.id   AF-A0A4V3ETT7-F1
#
_cell.length_a   1.000
_cell.length_b   1.000
_cell.length_c   1.000
_cell.angle_alpha   90.00
_cell.angle_beta   90.00
_cell.angle_gamma   90.00
#
_symmetry.space_group_name_H-M   'P 1'
#
loop_
_entity.id
_entity.type
_entity.pdbx_description
1 polymer ?
#
loop_
_entity_poly.entity_id
_entity_poly.type
_entity_poly.pdbx_seq_one_letter_code
_entity_poly.pdbx_strand_id
1 'polypeptide(L)'
;MSDFHNTAFFVKHPFWVEDLMAPHRYEQRKRFAVVKTIKLSKIDYENFIADLCVDRRFIEENKGLCRIDEDGVWLCLLVQRRGQSDGVLVMPDGMDYPKYAAYYPGEEDEK
;
A
#
# COMPACT_ATOMS: atom_id res chain seq x y z
N MET A 1 3.67 -21.45 -7.35
CA MET A 1 2.95 -21.03 -8.56
C MET A 1 1.51 -20.75 -8.17
N SER A 2 1.23 -19.50 -7.78
CA SER A 2 -0.13 -18.95 -7.63
C SER A 2 0.01 -17.43 -7.50
N ASP A 3 0.35 -16.77 -8.61
CA ASP A 3 0.74 -15.35 -8.66
C ASP A 3 -0.33 -14.46 -9.30
N PHE A 4 -1.62 -14.78 -9.13
CA PHE A 4 -2.70 -14.19 -9.95
C PHE A 4 -3.87 -13.49 -9.24
N HIS A 5 -3.88 -13.29 -7.92
CA HIS A 5 -5.05 -12.68 -7.25
C HIS A 5 -4.81 -11.36 -6.52
N ASN A 6 -3.65 -10.73 -6.63
CA ASN A 6 -3.38 -9.47 -5.93
C ASN A 6 -3.41 -8.28 -6.88
N THR A 7 -4.61 -7.73 -7.12
CA THR A 7 -4.79 -6.45 -7.82
C THR A 7 -5.40 -5.40 -6.89
N ALA A 8 -4.86 -4.18 -6.93
CA ALA A 8 -5.34 -3.07 -6.11
C ALA A 8 -5.38 -1.76 -6.91
N PHE A 9 -6.23 -0.82 -6.52
CA PHE A 9 -6.32 0.49 -7.16
C PHE A 9 -5.38 1.48 -6.49
N PHE A 10 -4.27 1.78 -7.16
CA PHE A 10 -3.28 2.73 -6.67
C PHE A 10 -3.66 4.15 -7.07
N VAL A 11 -3.96 4.97 -6.07
CA VAL A 11 -4.15 6.41 -6.21
C VAL A 11 -2.79 7.09 -6.18
N LYS A 12 -2.54 7.99 -7.13
CA LYS A 12 -1.32 8.81 -7.18
C LYS A 12 -1.54 10.09 -6.37
N HIS A 13 -0.60 10.42 -5.49
CA HIS A 13 -0.66 11.56 -4.56
C HIS A 13 -1.98 11.59 -3.76
N PRO A 14 -2.30 10.52 -3.01
CA PRO A 14 -3.46 10.54 -2.13
C PRO A 14 -3.22 11.57 -1.03
N PHE A 15 -4.18 12.47 -0.81
CA PHE A 15 -4.11 13.40 0.31
C PHE A 15 -4.71 12.75 1.57
N TRP A 16 -5.76 11.92 1.41
CA TRP A 16 -6.49 11.29 2.51
C TRP A 16 -6.74 9.79 2.23
N VAL A 17 -6.89 8.98 3.28
CA VAL A 17 -7.16 7.54 3.13
C VAL A 17 -8.48 7.27 2.40
N GLU A 18 -9.46 8.17 2.52
CA GLU A 18 -10.74 8.09 1.81
C GLU A 18 -10.57 8.17 0.28
N ASP A 19 -9.51 8.83 -0.22
CA ASP A 19 -9.19 8.85 -1.65
C ASP A 19 -8.94 7.43 -2.18
N LEU A 20 -8.45 6.53 -1.33
CA LEU A 20 -8.15 5.14 -1.68
C LEU A 20 -9.40 4.28 -1.88
N MET A 21 -10.56 4.75 -1.40
CA MET A 21 -11.84 4.05 -1.51
C MET A 21 -12.75 4.60 -2.62
N ALA A 22 -12.22 5.46 -3.49
CA ALA A 22 -12.97 6.04 -4.59
C ALA A 22 -13.50 4.97 -5.57
N PRO A 23 -14.72 5.13 -6.12
CA PRO A 23 -15.22 4.26 -7.17
C PRO A 23 -14.27 4.24 -8.37
N HIS A 24 -13.82 3.06 -8.77
CA HIS A 24 -12.88 2.88 -9.87
C HIS A 24 -13.28 1.68 -10.74
N ARG A 25 -12.82 1.69 -11.99
CA ARG A 25 -13.02 0.54 -12.90
C ARG A 25 -11.99 -0.54 -12.58
N TYR A 26 -12.37 -1.81 -12.76
CA TYR A 26 -11.47 -2.94 -12.53
C TYR A 26 -10.16 -2.84 -13.32
N GLU A 27 -10.22 -2.38 -14.58
CA GLU A 27 -9.07 -2.17 -15.48
C GLU A 27 -8.04 -1.17 -14.94
N GLN A 28 -8.42 -0.32 -13.98
CA GLN A 28 -7.52 0.65 -13.37
C GLN A 28 -6.69 0.03 -12.23
N ARG A 29 -7.03 -1.18 -11.78
CA ARG A 29 -6.25 -1.90 -10.77
C ARG A 29 -4.91 -2.35 -11.34
N LYS A 30 -3.90 -2.36 -10.49
CA LYS A 30 -2.55 -2.83 -10.80
C LYS A 30 -2.27 -4.12 -10.05
N ARG A 31 -1.57 -5.04 -10.71
CA ARG A 31 -0.99 -6.22 -10.03
C ARG A 31 0.05 -5.73 -9.03
N PHE A 32 0.06 -6.30 -7.84
CA PHE A 32 1.03 -5.96 -6.81
C PHE A 32 1.57 -7.20 -6.12
N ALA A 33 2.72 -7.04 -5.49
CA ALA A 33 3.29 -7.99 -4.56
C ALA A 33 3.84 -7.26 -3.33
N VAL A 34 3.54 -7.77 -2.14
CA VAL A 34 4.03 -7.20 -0.89
C VAL A 34 5.46 -7.65 -0.67
N VAL A 35 6.42 -6.73 -0.75
CA VAL A 35 7.83 -7.02 -0.48
C VAL A 35 8.16 -6.94 1.00
N LYS A 36 7.38 -6.18 1.79
CA LYS A 36 7.53 -6.08 3.23
C LYS A 36 6.27 -5.57 3.90
N THR A 37 5.91 -6.20 5.02
CA THR A 37 4.82 -5.74 5.88
C THR A 37 5.36 -4.93 7.07
N ILE A 38 4.84 -3.72 7.27
CA ILE A 38 5.17 -2.83 8.38
C ILE A 38 3.98 -2.80 9.35
N LYS A 39 4.18 -3.30 10.57
CA LYS A 39 3.13 -3.36 11.60
C LYS A 39 3.26 -2.24 12.63
N LEU A 40 2.45 -1.20 12.46
CA LEU A 40 2.43 0.00 13.30
C LEU A 40 1.55 -0.18 14.55
N SER A 41 1.85 0.60 15.60
CA SER A 41 0.92 0.73 16.74
C SER A 41 -0.38 1.40 16.27
N LYS A 42 -1.43 1.37 17.11
CA LYS A 42 -2.70 2.05 16.79
C LYS A 42 -2.47 3.54 16.48
N ILE A 43 -1.75 4.23 17.37
CA ILE A 43 -1.50 5.67 17.28
C ILE A 43 -0.67 5.99 16.04
N ASP A 44 0.40 5.23 15.79
CA ASP A 44 1.26 5.47 14.62
C ASP A 44 0.51 5.20 13.30
N TYR A 45 -0.36 4.19 13.27
CA TYR A 45 -1.17 3.88 12.10
C TYR A 45 -2.22 4.96 11.83
N GLU A 46 -2.94 5.42 12.87
CA GLU A 46 -3.92 6.51 12.75
C GLU A 46 -3.25 7.81 12.27
N ASN A 47 -2.08 8.15 12.83
CA ASN A 47 -1.28 9.28 12.37
C ASN A 47 -0.79 9.12 10.92
N PHE A 48 -0.54 7.90 10.46
CA PHE A 48 -0.12 7.61 9.11
C PHE A 48 -1.25 7.81 8.09
N ILE A 49 -2.43 7.22 8.35
CA ILE A 49 -3.57 7.30 7.41
C ILE A 49 -4.24 8.68 7.39
N ALA A 50 -4.04 9.49 8.44
CA ALA A 50 -4.56 10.86 8.50
C ALA A 50 -3.83 11.83 7.56
N ASP A 51 -2.58 11.54 7.19
CA ASP A 51 -1.80 12.36 6.26
C ASP A 51 -0.77 11.50 5.50
N LEU A 52 -1.13 11.12 4.28
CA LEU A 52 -0.30 10.31 3.38
C LEU A 52 0.74 11.15 2.62
N CYS A 53 0.82 12.46 2.83
CA CYS A 53 1.79 13.33 2.17
C CYS A 53 3.04 13.59 3.01
N VAL A 54 3.01 13.21 4.29
CA VAL A 54 4.13 13.42 5.23
C VAL A 54 5.16 12.31 5.13
N ASP A 55 6.44 12.71 5.07
CA ASP A 55 7.59 11.81 5.12
C ASP A 55 7.53 10.91 6.35
N ARG A 56 7.70 9.60 6.12
CA ARG A 56 7.72 8.61 7.18
C ARG A 56 9.05 7.88 7.16
N ARG A 57 9.71 7.86 8.31
CA ARG A 57 10.98 7.14 8.49
C ARG A 57 10.91 5.68 8.06
N PHE A 58 9.80 4.99 8.34
CA PHE A 58 9.63 3.59 7.91
C PHE A 58 9.50 3.45 6.39
N ILE A 59 9.14 4.50 5.66
CA ILE A 59 9.12 4.50 4.19
C ILE A 59 10.53 4.77 3.69
N GLU A 60 11.20 5.79 4.21
CA GLU A 60 12.59 6.12 3.87
C GLU A 60 13.51 4.89 4.00
N GLU A 61 13.41 4.16 5.12
CA GLU A 61 14.22 2.96 5.39
C GLU A 61 13.91 1.78 4.45
N ASN A 62 12.76 1.77 3.75
CA ASN A 62 12.28 0.63 2.97
C ASN A 62 11.95 0.94 1.50
N LYS A 63 12.03 2.20 1.06
CA LYS A 63 11.68 2.62 -0.31
C LYS A 63 12.52 1.91 -1.38
N GLY A 64 13.75 1.53 -1.04
CA GLY A 64 14.64 0.77 -1.93
C GLY A 64 14.17 -0.66 -2.25
N LEU A 65 13.21 -1.19 -1.49
CA LEU A 65 12.58 -2.48 -1.78
C LEU A 65 11.46 -2.36 -2.82
N CYS A 66 10.92 -1.16 -3.02
CA CYS A 66 9.78 -0.91 -3.89
C CYS A 66 10.24 -0.58 -5.31
N ARG A 67 9.58 -1.18 -6.30
CA ARG A 67 9.80 -0.93 -7.72
C ARG A 67 8.67 -1.54 -8.54
N ILE A 68 8.63 -1.22 -9.84
CA ILE A 68 7.86 -1.99 -10.81
C ILE A 68 8.83 -2.99 -11.43
N ASP A 69 8.48 -4.28 -11.41
CA ASP A 69 9.30 -5.32 -12.05
C ASP A 69 9.07 -5.41 -13.57
N GLU A 70 9.78 -6.33 -14.22
CA GLU A 70 9.74 -6.52 -15.67
C GLU A 70 8.35 -6.98 -16.17
N ASP A 71 7.54 -7.60 -15.30
CA ASP A 71 6.18 -8.06 -15.58
C ASP A 71 5.11 -6.98 -15.26
N GLY A 72 5.54 -5.78 -14.88
CA GLY A 72 4.65 -4.67 -14.51
C GLY A 72 3.98 -4.83 -13.15
N VAL A 73 4.48 -5.73 -12.29
CA VAL A 73 3.97 -5.93 -10.92
C VAL A 73 4.55 -4.85 -10.01
N TRP A 74 3.67 -4.24 -9.22
CA TRP A 74 4.03 -3.21 -8.26
C TRP A 74 4.53 -3.87 -6.98
N LEU A 75 5.85 -3.86 -6.79
CA LEU A 75 6.47 -4.28 -5.54
C LEU A 75 6.30 -3.17 -4.51
N CYS A 76 5.48 -3.40 -3.49
CA CYS A 76 5.05 -2.37 -2.54
C CYS A 76 5.19 -2.82 -1.09
N LEU A 77 5.20 -1.85 -0.17
CA LEU A 77 5.08 -2.11 1.26
C LEU A 77 3.61 -2.31 1.61
N LEU A 78 3.31 -3.16 2.58
CA LEU A 78 2.00 -3.23 3.22
C LEU A 78 2.10 -2.66 4.63
N VAL A 79 1.46 -1.53 4.88
CA VAL A 79 1.41 -0.89 6.20
C VAL A 79 0.11 -1.28 6.88
N GLN A 80 0.19 -1.91 8.05
CA GLN A 80 -0.96 -2.40 8.81
C GLN A 80 -0.92 -1.89 10.24
N ARG A 81 -2.09 -1.77 10.84
CA ARG A 81 -2.21 -1.69 12.30
C ARG A 81 -1.97 -3.08 12.90
N ARG A 82 -1.18 -3.16 13.97
CA ARG A 82 -0.99 -4.41 14.72
C ARG A 82 -2.34 -5.04 15.11
N GLY A 83 -2.51 -6.31 14.76
CA GLY A 83 -3.73 -7.08 15.03
C GLY A 83 -4.84 -6.93 13.99
N GLN A 84 -4.61 -6.20 12.89
CA GLN A 84 -5.51 -6.11 11.74
C GLN A 84 -4.91 -6.81 10.52
N SER A 85 -5.77 -7.34 9.65
CA SER A 85 -5.41 -7.94 8.36
C SER A 85 -5.46 -6.94 7.21
N ASP A 86 -6.25 -5.87 7.34
CA ASP A 86 -6.34 -4.80 6.37
C ASP A 86 -5.22 -3.75 6.54
N GLY A 87 -5.07 -2.89 5.56
CA GLY A 87 -4.02 -1.89 5.57
C GLY A 87 -3.94 -1.03 4.33
N VAL A 88 -2.78 -0.41 4.15
CA VAL A 88 -2.46 0.44 2.99
C VAL A 88 -1.24 -0.11 2.29
N LEU A 89 -1.38 -0.42 1.00
CA LEU A 89 -0.24 -0.67 0.12
C LEU A 89 0.42 0.66 -0.21
N VAL A 90 1.74 0.74 -0.07
CA VAL A 90 2.53 1.95 -0.27
C VAL A 90 3.58 1.68 -1.34
N MET A 91 3.55 2.48 -2.41
CA MET A 91 4.58 2.51 -3.43
C MET A 91 5.18 3.93 -3.47
N PRO A 92 6.38 4.14 -2.87
CA PRO A 92 6.97 5.46 -2.69
C PRO A 92 7.60 6.06 -3.96
N ASP A 93 8.04 5.22 -4.91
CA ASP A 93 8.69 5.65 -6.15
C ASP A 93 9.90 6.59 -5.92
N GLY A 94 10.75 6.23 -4.95
CA GLY A 94 11.93 7.02 -4.55
C GLY A 94 11.65 8.12 -3.52
N MET A 95 10.40 8.39 -3.19
CA MET A 95 10.01 9.37 -2.15
C MET A 95 10.03 8.75 -0.74
N ASP A 96 10.01 9.61 0.28
CA ASP A 96 9.91 9.22 1.70
C ASP A 96 8.48 9.20 2.23
N TYR A 97 7.50 9.37 1.32
CA TYR A 97 6.06 9.29 1.57
C TYR A 97 5.38 8.40 0.50
N PRO A 98 4.12 7.96 0.72
CA PRO A 98 3.31 7.23 -0.25
C PRO A 98 2.97 8.05 -1.52
N LYS A 99 3.88 8.10 -2.50
CA LYS A 99 3.57 8.71 -3.81
C LYS A 99 2.39 8.03 -4.49
N TYR A 100 2.28 6.71 -4.33
CA TYR A 100 1.12 5.95 -4.70
C TYR A 100 0.68 5.09 -3.52
N ALA A 101 -0.62 4.98 -3.29
CA ALA A 101 -1.15 4.09 -2.28
C ALA A 101 -2.45 3.41 -2.72
N ALA A 102 -2.77 2.27 -2.13
CA ALA A 102 -4.02 1.55 -2.34
C ALA A 102 -4.53 0.96 -1.03
N TYR A 103 -5.84 0.93 -0.85
CA TYR A 103 -6.43 0.19 0.27
C TYR A 103 -6.27 -1.32 0.05
N TYR A 104 -5.88 -2.04 1.10
CA TYR A 104 -5.79 -3.49 1.12
C TYR A 104 -6.81 -4.03 2.12
N PRO A 105 -7.85 -4.76 1.67
CA PRO A 105 -8.92 -5.24 2.55
C PRO A 105 -8.51 -6.41 3.47
N GLY A 106 -7.28 -6.93 3.32
CA GLY A 106 -6.86 -8.19 3.91
C GLY A 106 -6.94 -9.33 2.90
N GLU A 107 -6.29 -10.44 3.22
CA GLU A 107 -6.61 -11.71 2.56
C GLU A 107 -8.00 -12.10 3.07
N GLU A 108 -8.97 -12.27 2.17
CA GLU A 108 -10.19 -12.96 2.56
C GLU A 108 -9.75 -14.35 3.03
N ASP A 109 -9.90 -14.65 4.31
CA ASP A 109 -9.85 -16.03 4.77
C ASP A 109 -10.94 -16.75 3.96
N GLU A 110 -10.54 -17.57 2.98
CA GLU A 110 -11.43 -18.57 2.37
C GLU A 110 -11.93 -19.45 3.53
N LYS A 111 -13.10 -19.09 4.07
CA LYS A 111 -13.84 -19.92 5.02
C LYS A 111 -14.61 -21.01 4.29
#